data_AF-A0A6B3FI83-F1
#
_entry.id   AF-A0A6B3FI83-F1
#
_cell.length_a   1.000
_cell.length_b   1.000
_cell.length_c   1.000
_cell.angle_alpha   90.00
_cell.angle_beta   90.00
_cell.angle_gamma   90.00
#
_symmetry.space_group_name_H-M   'P 1'
#
loop_
_entity.id
_entity.type
_entity.pdbx_description
1 polymer ?
#
loop_
_entity_poly.entity_id
_entity_poly.type
_entity_poly.pdbx_seq_one_letter_code
_entity_poly.pdbx_strand_id
1 'polypeptide(L)'
;ALAVALALGVPSGLCAGYYGGRFDSVAGWAVNLVMALPAMVVLLASRAILGPNVWVLMIVLGVLASPSFFRLVRGIVAGVRKELYVDAARVSGLSDTRIVVRHILIVVRGPVIIQVA
;
A
#
# COMPACT_ATOMS: atom_id res chain seq x y z
N ALA A 1 8.96 4.71 -11.19
CA ALA A 1 7.53 4.43 -10.95
C ALA A 1 7.32 3.37 -9.87
N LEU A 2 7.83 2.14 -10.04
CA LEU A 2 7.61 1.03 -9.09
C LEU A 2 8.01 1.36 -7.64
N ALA A 3 9.18 1.96 -7.43
CA ALA A 3 9.65 2.35 -6.10
C ALA A 3 8.65 3.28 -5.38
N VAL A 4 8.04 4.23 -6.10
CA VAL A 4 7.02 5.14 -5.56
C VAL A 4 5.75 4.38 -5.22
N ALA A 5 5.32 3.46 -6.09
CA ALA A 5 4.14 2.64 -5.85
C ALA A 5 4.28 1.76 -4.60
N LEU A 6 5.45 1.14 -4.41
CA LEU A 6 5.76 0.33 -3.23
C LEU A 6 5.88 1.20 -1.98
N ALA A 7 6.60 2.33 -2.06
CA ALA A 7 6.80 3.24 -0.94
C ALA A 7 5.50 3.87 -0.43
N LEU A 8 4.48 4.03 -1.28
CA LEU A 8 3.17 4.53 -0.88
C LEU A 8 2.21 3.40 -0.51
N GLY A 9 2.06 2.40 -1.38
CA GLY A 9 1.04 1.37 -1.28
C GLY A 9 1.29 0.36 -0.15
N VAL A 10 2.54 -0.05 0.05
CA VAL A 10 2.89 -1.05 1.07
C VAL A 10 2.68 -0.52 2.49
N PRO A 11 3.27 0.61 2.91
CA PRO A 11 3.07 1.10 4.28
C PRO A 11 1.63 1.54 4.54
N SER A 12 0.95 2.18 3.58
CA SER A 12 -0.46 2.53 3.74
C SER A 12 -1.34 1.29 3.88
N GLY A 13 -1.08 0.23 3.11
CA GLY A 13 -1.80 -1.04 3.20
C GLY A 13 -1.53 -1.79 4.51
N LEU A 14 -0.28 -1.77 4.99
CA LEU A 14 0.09 -2.34 6.30
C LEU A 14 -0.66 -1.66 7.43
N CYS A 15 -0.64 -0.32 7.46
CA CYS A 15 -1.34 0.45 8.47
C CYS A 15 -2.86 0.24 8.40
N ALA A 16 -3.44 0.26 7.20
CA ALA A 16 -4.89 0.05 7.01
C ALA A 16 -5.33 -1.37 7.42
N GLY A 17 -4.59 -2.40 7.02
CA GLY A 17 -4.89 -3.77 7.39
C GLY A 17 -4.71 -4.04 8.89
N TYR A 18 -3.66 -3.49 9.51
CA TYR A 18 -3.33 -3.76 10.91
C TYR A 18 -4.27 -3.03 11.88
N TYR A 19 -4.36 -1.70 11.76
CA TYR A 19 -5.16 -0.89 12.69
C TYR A 19 -6.67 -0.95 12.40
N GLY A 20 -7.06 -1.14 11.13
CA GLY A 20 -8.46 -1.19 10.73
C GLY A 20 -9.23 0.12 11.00
N GLY A 21 -10.57 0.00 11.02
CA GLY A 21 -11.47 1.07 11.47
C GLY A 21 -11.45 2.34 10.62
N ARG A 22 -11.28 3.50 11.28
CA ARG A 22 -11.34 4.83 10.65
C ARG A 22 -10.16 5.06 9.69
N PHE A 23 -8.96 4.60 10.06
CA PHE A 23 -7.78 4.73 9.20
C PHE A 23 -7.95 3.94 7.90
N ASP A 24 -8.45 2.70 8.01
CA ASP A 24 -8.75 1.85 6.87
C ASP A 24 -9.82 2.47 5.94
N SER A 25 -10.85 3.08 6.54
CA SER A 25 -11.92 3.76 5.78
C SER A 25 -11.39 4.97 5.00
N VAL A 26 -10.57 5.82 5.62
CA VAL A 26 -9.98 7.01 4.98
C VAL A 26 -8.98 6.61 3.90
N ALA A 27 -8.08 5.67 4.20
CA ALA A 27 -7.10 5.17 3.23
C ALA A 27 -7.79 4.48 2.05
N GLY A 28 -8.80 3.66 2.31
CA GLY A 28 -9.63 3.04 1.29
C GLY A 28 -10.37 4.06 0.41
N TRP A 29 -10.91 5.12 1.01
CA TRP A 29 -11.54 6.21 0.27
C TRP A 29 -10.56 6.95 -0.65
N ALA A 30 -9.38 7.32 -0.14
CA ALA A 30 -8.33 7.96 -0.95
C ALA A 30 -7.90 7.08 -2.13
N VAL A 31 -7.72 5.77 -1.88
CA VAL A 31 -7.37 4.80 -2.93
C VAL A 31 -8.47 4.67 -3.98
N ASN A 32 -9.74 4.67 -3.56
CA ASN A 32 -10.87 4.63 -4.48
C ASN A 32 -10.95 5.92 -5.33
N LEU A 33 -10.62 7.07 -4.76
CA LEU A 33 -10.55 8.34 -5.51
C LEU A 33 -9.49 8.29 -6.61
N VAL A 34 -8.31 7.71 -6.32
CA VAL A 34 -7.24 7.53 -7.31
C VAL A 34 -7.67 6.56 -8.41
N MET A 35 -8.32 5.45 -8.05
CA MET A 35 -8.79 4.44 -9.01
C MET A 35 -9.98 4.91 -9.86
N ALA A 36 -10.74 5.90 -9.40
CA ALA A 36 -11.85 6.48 -10.17
C ALA A 36 -11.36 7.28 -11.39
N LEU A 37 -10.11 7.75 -11.36
CA LEU A 37 -9.50 8.48 -12.45
C LEU A 37 -8.89 7.51 -13.47
N PRO A 38 -9.25 7.58 -14.76
CA PRO A 38 -8.55 6.81 -15.79
C PRO A 38 -7.07 7.20 -15.86
N ALA A 39 -6.17 6.24 -15.64
CA ALA A 39 -4.72 6.50 -15.54
C ALA A 39 -4.16 7.23 -16.78
N MET A 40 -4.66 6.89 -17.97
CA MET A 40 -4.25 7.52 -19.22
C MET A 40 -4.57 9.03 -19.25
N VAL A 41 -5.74 9.43 -18.75
CA VAL A 41 -6.17 10.84 -18.72
C VAL A 41 -5.25 11.65 -17.80
N VAL A 42 -4.92 11.12 -16.63
CA VAL A 42 -4.01 11.77 -15.68
C VAL A 42 -2.60 11.90 -16.24
N LEU A 43 -2.10 10.88 -16.95
CA LEU A 43 -0.78 10.91 -17.58
C LEU A 43 -0.71 11.94 -18.72
N LEU A 44 -1.74 12.01 -19.57
CA LEU A 44 -1.80 13.01 -20.64
C LEU A 44 -1.92 14.44 -20.10
N ALA A 45 -2.79 14.65 -19.11
CA ALA A 45 -2.96 15.95 -18.46
C ALA A 45 -1.67 16.41 -17.77
N SER A 46 -0.99 15.51 -17.04
CA SER A 46 0.28 15.84 -16.39
C SER A 46 1.36 16.19 -17.41
N ARG A 47 1.48 15.45 -18.52
CA ARG A 47 2.40 15.80 -19.61
C ARG A 47 2.09 17.16 -20.22
N ALA A 48 0.80 17.49 -20.41
CA ALA A 48 0.39 18.75 -21.02
C ALA A 48 0.73 19.97 -20.16
N ILE A 49 0.63 19.84 -18.83
CA ILE A 49 0.85 20.94 -17.88
C ILE A 49 2.32 21.04 -17.47
N LEU A 50 2.94 19.91 -17.10
CA LEU A 50 4.30 19.85 -16.53
C LEU A 50 5.39 19.69 -17.59
N GLY A 51 5.01 19.48 -18.86
CA GLY A 51 5.94 19.26 -19.97
C GLY A 51 6.50 17.83 -20.03
N PRO A 52 7.45 17.57 -20.95
CA PRO A 52 7.95 16.22 -21.25
C PRO A 52 9.04 15.73 -20.26
N ASN A 53 8.79 15.84 -18.95
CA ASN A 53 9.72 15.33 -17.94
C ASN A 53 9.38 13.88 -17.54
N VAL A 54 10.29 12.95 -17.88
CA VAL A 54 10.14 11.52 -17.60
C VAL A 54 10.03 11.25 -16.09
N TRP A 55 10.76 11.98 -15.24
CA TRP A 55 10.74 11.78 -13.79
C TRP A 55 9.37 12.08 -13.19
N VAL A 56 8.74 13.18 -13.63
CA VAL A 56 7.40 13.58 -13.18
C VAL A 56 6.38 12.52 -13.60
N LEU A 57 6.43 12.06 -14.86
CA LEU A 57 5.57 10.99 -15.35
C LEU A 57 5.75 9.69 -14.55
N MET A 58 6.99 9.34 -14.19
CA MET A 58 7.27 8.17 -13.37
C MET A 58 6.70 8.28 -11.95
N ILE A 59 6.69 9.47 -11.35
CA ILE A 59 6.10 9.70 -10.03
C ILE A 59 4.58 9.57 -10.13
N VAL A 60 3.95 10.24 -11.10
CA VAL A 60 2.51 10.17 -11.34
C VAL A 60 2.07 8.73 -11.58
N LEU A 61 2.77 8.00 -12.45
CA LEU A 61 2.49 6.59 -12.71
C LEU A 61 2.66 5.73 -11.46
N GLY A 62 3.69 6.01 -10.64
CA GLY A 62 3.88 5.33 -9.36
C GLY A 62 2.74 5.56 -8.37
N VAL A 63 2.23 6.78 -8.26
CA VAL A 63 1.07 7.11 -7.42
C VAL A 63 -0.18 6.37 -7.93
N LEU A 64 -0.41 6.36 -9.24
CA LEU A 64 -1.54 5.67 -9.87
C LEU A 64 -1.49 4.14 -9.69
N ALA A 65 -0.29 3.56 -9.58
CA ALA A 65 -0.09 2.12 -9.35
C ALA A 65 -0.16 1.74 -7.85
N SER A 66 -0.02 2.70 -6.93
CA SER A 66 -0.03 2.45 -5.48
C SER A 66 -1.32 1.78 -4.94
N PRO A 67 -2.54 2.07 -5.44
CA PRO A 67 -3.78 1.37 -5.07
C PRO A 67 -3.71 -0.16 -5.14
N SER A 68 -3.05 -0.69 -6.16
CA SER A 68 -2.97 -2.14 -6.40
C SER A 68 -2.19 -2.82 -5.27
N PHE A 69 -1.04 -2.24 -4.91
CA PHE A 69 -0.23 -2.69 -3.79
C PHE A 69 -0.95 -2.49 -2.45
N PHE A 70 -1.63 -1.35 -2.27
CA PHE A 70 -2.43 -1.08 -1.06
C PHE A 70 -3.47 -2.17 -0.82
N ARG A 71 -4.28 -2.50 -1.84
CA ARG A 71 -5.37 -3.50 -1.70
C ARG A 71 -4.84 -4.89 -1.41
N LEU A 72 -3.77 -5.30 -2.10
CA LEU A 72 -3.10 -6.57 -1.85
C LEU A 72 -2.61 -6.65 -0.41
N VAL A 73 -1.81 -5.68 0.02
CA VAL A 73 -1.21 -5.68 1.36
C VAL A 73 -2.29 -5.60 2.43
N ARG A 74 -3.25 -4.68 2.30
CA ARG A 74 -4.38 -4.54 3.23
C ARG A 74 -5.13 -5.87 3.40
N GLY A 75 -5.46 -6.56 2.31
CA GLY A 75 -6.19 -7.82 2.34
C GLY A 75 -5.46 -8.91 3.10
N ILE A 76 -4.16 -9.08 2.82
CA ILE A 76 -3.32 -10.08 3.49
C ILE A 76 -3.15 -9.74 4.97
N VAL A 77 -2.84 -8.48 5.29
CA VAL A 77 -2.63 -8.02 6.67
C VAL A 77 -3.90 -8.16 7.51
N ALA A 78 -5.08 -7.91 6.93
CA ALA A 78 -6.36 -8.08 7.62
C ALA A 78 -6.63 -9.54 8.03
N GLY A 79 -6.09 -10.51 7.28
CA GLY A 79 -6.10 -11.93 7.65
C GLY A 79 -5.02 -12.26 8.68
N VAL A 80 -3.76 -11.89 8.38
CA VAL A 80 -2.59 -12.14 9.22
C VAL A 80 -2.75 -11.61 10.64
N ARG A 81 -3.38 -10.45 10.82
CA ARG A 81 -3.55 -9.87 12.16
C ARG A 81 -4.41 -10.72 13.11
N LYS A 82 -5.17 -11.69 12.58
CA LYS A 82 -6.03 -12.62 13.34
C LYS A 82 -5.36 -13.97 13.62
N GLU A 83 -4.09 -14.12 13.23
CA GLU A 83 -3.34 -15.35 13.44
C GLU A 83 -2.84 -15.46 14.89
N LEU A 84 -2.83 -16.68 15.42
CA LEU A 84 -2.48 -16.97 16.82
C LEU A 84 -1.07 -16.48 17.20
N TYR A 85 -0.11 -16.49 16.26
CA TYR A 85 1.24 -16.01 16.54
C TYR A 85 1.31 -14.49 16.72
N VAL A 86 0.39 -13.74 16.11
CA VAL A 86 0.29 -12.28 16.29
C VAL A 86 -0.28 -11.97 17.68
N ASP A 87 -1.30 -12.72 18.09
CA ASP A 87 -1.88 -12.61 19.44
C ASP A 87 -0.85 -13.00 20.52
N ALA A 88 -0.11 -14.09 20.31
CA ALA A 88 0.97 -14.50 21.21
C ALA A 88 2.06 -13.42 21.32
N ALA A 89 2.44 -12.78 20.20
CA ALA A 89 3.42 -11.69 20.22
C ALA A 89 2.91 -10.47 21.01
N ARG A 90 1.62 -10.14 20.89
CA ARG A 90 0.99 -9.04 21.63
C ARG A 90 0.90 -9.32 23.13
N VAL A 91 0.49 -10.53 23.54
CA VAL A 91 0.47 -10.96 24.94
C VAL A 91 1.88 -11.00 25.53
N SER A 92 2.89 -11.30 24.70
CA SER A 92 4.31 -11.24 25.09
C SER A 92 4.87 -9.82 25.27
N GLY A 93 4.04 -8.78 25.11
CA GLY A 93 4.44 -7.38 25.32
C GLY A 93 5.20 -6.73 24.17
N LEU A 94 5.18 -7.28 22.95
CA LEU A 94 5.76 -6.60 21.79
C LEU A 94 4.92 -5.37 21.41
N SER A 95 5.59 -4.27 21.06
CA SER A 95 4.91 -3.10 20.50
C SER A 95 4.33 -3.40 19.11
N ASP A 96 3.19 -2.77 18.81
CA ASP A 96 2.50 -2.90 17.53
C ASP A 96 3.43 -2.64 16.34
N THR A 97 4.30 -1.63 16.41
CA THR A 97 5.28 -1.33 15.35
C THR A 97 6.25 -2.49 15.12
N ARG A 98 6.70 -3.15 16.20
CA ARG A 98 7.60 -4.30 16.11
C ARG A 98 6.89 -5.52 15.54
N ILE A 99 5.61 -5.72 15.87
CA ILE A 99 4.77 -6.77 15.29
C ILE A 99 4.62 -6.54 13.79
N VAL A 100 4.23 -5.33 13.38
CA VAL A 100 4.03 -4.95 11.98
C VAL A 100 5.31 -5.14 11.15
N VAL A 101 6.44 -4.59 11.60
CA VAL A 101 7.70 -4.62 10.83
C VAL A 101 8.34 -6.01 10.83
N ARG A 102 8.29 -6.76 11.95
CA ARG A 102 9.05 -8.01 12.08
C ARG A 102 8.23 -9.26 11.74
N HIS A 103 6.93 -9.26 11.99
CA HIS A 103 6.06 -10.43 11.81
C HIS A 103 5.14 -10.28 10.62
N ILE A 104 4.60 -9.09 10.36
CA ILE A 104 3.61 -8.92 9.29
C ILE A 104 4.29 -8.62 7.95
N LEU A 105 5.23 -7.67 7.93
CA LEU A 105 5.96 -7.30 6.72
C LEU A 105 6.75 -8.50 6.13
N ILE A 106 7.25 -9.40 6.99
CA ILE A 106 7.97 -10.61 6.54
C ILE A 106 7.08 -11.62 5.82
N VAL A 107 5.77 -11.63 6.12
CA VAL A 107 4.78 -12.50 5.45
C VAL A 107 4.36 -11.85 4.14
N VAL A 108 4.08 -10.55 4.16
CA VAL A 108 3.56 -9.83 2.99
C VAL A 108 4.62 -9.63 1.90
N ARG A 109 5.92 -9.66 2.22
CA ARG A 109 6.99 -9.51 1.22
C ARG A 109 6.89 -10.53 0.07
N GLY A 110 6.50 -11.77 0.35
CA GLY A 110 6.41 -12.82 -0.68
C GLY A 110 5.37 -12.47 -1.74
N PRO A 111 4.11 -12.26 -1.36
CA PRO A 111 3.05 -11.78 -2.25
C PRO A 111 3.40 -10.47 -2.96
N VAL A 112 4.06 -9.52 -2.29
CA VAL A 112 4.49 -8.26 -2.91
C VAL A 112 5.54 -8.49 -4.00
N ILE A 113 6.51 -9.37 -3.78
CA ILE A 113 7.52 -9.72 -4.79
C ILE A 113 6.86 -10.41 -5.99
N ILE A 114 5.91 -11.32 -5.74
CA ILE A 114 5.17 -12.01 -6.81
C ILE A 114 4.34 -11.02 -7.64
N GLN A 115 3.73 -10.02 -7.00
CA GLN A 115 2.95 -8.98 -7.69
C GLN A 115 3.80 -8.07 -8.58
N VAL A 116 5.10 -7.95 -8.28
CA VAL A 116 6.07 -7.15 -9.05
C VAL A 116 6.62 -7.92 -10.25
N ALA A 117 6.68 -9.25 -10.16
CA ALA A 117 7.18 -10.15 -11.21
C ALA A 117 6.20 -10.21 -12.40
#